data_AF-A0A2G4FNZ6-F1
#
_entry.id   AF-A0A2G4FNZ6-F1
#
_cell.length_a   1.000
_cell.length_b   1.000
_cell.length_c   1.000
_cell.angle_alpha   90.00
_cell.angle_beta   90.00
_cell.angle_gamma   90.00
#
_symmetry.space_group_name_H-M   'P 1'
#
loop_
_entity.id
_entity.type
_entity.pdbx_description
1 polymer ?
#
loop_
_entity_poly.entity_id
_entity_poly.type
_entity_poly.pdbx_seq_one_letter_code
_entity_poly.pdbx_strand_id
1 'polypeptide(L)'
;SNTILLAECAGREDVWRGKTMMPAVYTGTVRARARGGAWATTDNAYGIGQRTPWHVSTGTVPGTMKINNSNEWGHNFYSFHNGGAYFAFTDGSVRFLNENTSLRNLANYVTRAGGEVVAPD
;
A
#
# COMPACT_ATOMS: atom_id res chain seq x y z
N SER A 1 -21.62 1.03 -2.65
CA SER A 1 -20.53 1.08 -3.64
C SER A 1 -19.33 0.36 -3.04
N ASN A 2 -18.68 -0.55 -3.78
CA ASN A 2 -17.50 -1.26 -3.28
C ASN A 2 -16.17 -0.61 -3.70
N THR A 3 -16.21 0.56 -4.34
CA THR A 3 -14.99 1.27 -4.71
C THR A 3 -14.38 1.98 -3.49
N ILE A 4 -13.09 1.72 -3.24
CA ILE A 4 -12.28 2.40 -2.24
C ILE A 4 -12.16 3.89 -2.60
N LEU A 5 -12.46 4.74 -1.62
CA LEU A 5 -12.25 6.18 -1.67
C LEU A 5 -10.90 6.56 -1.06
N LEU A 6 -10.54 5.95 0.07
CA LEU A 6 -9.29 6.21 0.79
C LEU A 6 -8.77 4.92 1.43
N ALA A 7 -7.46 4.74 1.38
CA ALA A 7 -6.77 3.61 1.98
C ALA A 7 -5.55 4.07 2.79
N GLU A 8 -5.24 3.35 3.85
CA GLU A 8 -4.09 3.62 4.70
C GLU A 8 -2.77 3.28 4.00
N CYS A 9 -1.78 4.18 4.07
CA CYS A 9 -0.38 3.90 3.73
C CYS A 9 0.51 4.52 4.81
N ALA A 10 0.66 3.81 5.92
CA ALA A 10 1.34 4.31 7.10
C ALA A 10 2.87 4.29 6.97
N GLY A 11 3.53 5.16 7.75
CA GLY A 11 4.96 5.09 8.02
C GLY A 11 5.90 5.63 6.96
N ARG A 12 5.39 6.23 5.85
CA ARG A 12 6.27 6.95 4.92
C ARG A 12 6.87 8.18 5.62
N GLU A 13 8.15 8.51 5.42
CA GLU A 13 9.08 8.02 4.37
C GLU A 13 9.95 6.82 4.75
N ASP A 14 9.84 6.30 5.96
CA ASP A 14 10.52 5.07 6.33
C ASP A 14 10.01 3.91 5.46
N VAL A 15 10.88 2.96 5.17
CA VAL A 15 10.50 1.75 4.43
C VAL A 15 10.04 0.72 5.43
N TRP A 16 8.79 0.27 5.27
CA TRP A 16 8.23 -0.79 6.08
C TRP A 16 7.96 -2.01 5.21
N ARG A 17 8.51 -3.18 5.59
CA ARG A 17 8.28 -4.48 4.93
C ARG A 17 7.89 -5.52 5.98
N GLY A 18 6.67 -6.06 5.93
CA GLY A 18 6.20 -7.08 6.88
C GLY A 18 6.30 -6.66 8.36
N LYS A 19 6.16 -5.36 8.66
CA LYS A 19 6.35 -4.73 10.00
C LYS A 19 7.80 -4.49 10.42
N THR A 20 8.79 -4.83 9.59
CA THR A 20 10.18 -4.41 9.78
C THR A 20 10.39 -3.02 9.18
N MET A 21 10.88 -2.09 10.00
CA MET A 21 11.20 -0.72 9.59
C MET A 21 12.67 -0.60 9.17
N MET A 22 12.91 0.15 8.10
CA MET A 22 14.21 0.70 7.74
C MET A 22 14.05 2.23 7.67
N PRO A 23 14.89 2.99 8.41
CA PRO A 23 14.74 4.43 8.49
C PRO A 23 14.96 5.09 7.13
N ALA A 24 14.29 6.20 6.89
CA ALA A 24 14.43 7.00 5.69
C ALA A 24 15.87 7.56 5.60
N VAL A 25 16.64 7.06 4.62
CA VAL A 25 17.99 7.49 4.31
C VAL A 25 18.05 7.81 2.81
N TYR A 26 17.97 9.10 2.47
CA TYR A 26 18.04 9.57 1.09
C TYR A 26 19.48 9.59 0.56
N THR A 27 20.42 10.00 1.42
CA THR A 27 21.86 10.12 1.11
C THR A 27 22.67 9.08 1.87
N GLY A 28 23.62 8.42 1.19
CA GLY A 28 24.49 7.42 1.81
C GLY A 28 24.74 6.20 0.91
N THR A 29 25.56 5.27 1.41
CA THR A 29 25.88 3.99 0.76
C THR A 29 24.72 3.00 0.86
N VAL A 30 24.06 2.95 2.02
CA VAL A 30 22.82 2.19 2.24
C VAL A 30 21.67 3.19 2.24
N ARG A 31 20.74 3.04 1.31
CA ARG A 31 19.61 3.97 1.10
C ARG A 31 18.31 3.22 1.33
N ALA A 32 17.33 3.90 1.90
CA ALA A 32 15.98 3.38 2.06
C ALA A 32 15.03 4.56 2.11
N ARG A 33 14.06 4.66 1.20
CA ARG A 33 13.04 5.70 1.26
C ARG A 33 11.77 5.26 0.56
N ALA A 34 10.67 5.13 1.28
CA ALA A 34 9.37 4.93 0.64
C ALA A 34 8.97 6.20 -0.13
N ARG A 35 8.64 6.04 -1.41
CA ARG A 35 8.27 7.14 -2.31
C ARG A 35 7.00 7.86 -1.82
N GLY A 36 6.96 9.20 -1.91
CA GLY A 36 5.73 9.97 -1.72
C GLY A 36 5.31 10.28 -0.27
N GLY A 37 6.21 10.26 0.72
CA GLY A 37 5.82 10.61 2.10
C GLY A 37 5.80 12.12 2.40
N ALA A 38 6.58 12.92 1.68
CA ALA A 38 6.58 14.37 1.82
C ALA A 38 5.24 15.01 1.43
N TRP A 39 4.85 16.09 2.12
CA TRP A 39 3.64 16.83 1.78
C TRP A 39 3.77 17.51 0.41
N ALA A 40 2.69 17.48 -0.38
CA ALA A 40 2.60 18.10 -1.70
C ALA A 40 3.68 17.68 -2.73
N THR A 41 4.34 16.54 -2.51
CA THR A 41 5.35 16.03 -3.43
C THR A 41 4.73 15.45 -4.70
N THR A 42 5.41 15.65 -5.83
CA THR A 42 4.99 15.13 -7.15
C THR A 42 5.12 13.61 -7.25
N ASP A 43 5.81 12.97 -6.30
CA ASP A 43 6.03 11.53 -6.26
C ASP A 43 5.00 10.77 -5.39
N ASN A 44 3.95 11.41 -4.86
CA ASN A 44 2.92 10.81 -3.98
C ASN A 44 1.69 10.21 -4.70
N ALA A 45 1.89 9.64 -5.89
CA ALA A 45 0.82 8.88 -6.51
C ALA A 45 0.56 7.55 -5.76
N TYR A 46 -0.69 7.11 -5.78
CA TYR A 46 -1.16 5.97 -5.01
C TYR A 46 -1.63 4.84 -5.94
N GLY A 47 -0.72 3.92 -6.28
CA GLY A 47 -1.02 2.76 -7.12
C GLY A 47 -0.84 1.44 -6.39
N ILE A 48 -1.51 0.39 -6.87
CA ILE A 48 -1.33 -0.98 -6.39
C ILE A 48 -0.93 -1.93 -7.51
N GLY A 49 -0.28 -3.04 -7.17
CA GLY A 49 0.10 -4.11 -8.10
C GLY A 49 1.47 -3.94 -8.76
N GLN A 50 2.14 -2.81 -8.53
CA GLN A 50 3.54 -2.60 -8.95
C GLN A 50 4.48 -2.98 -7.80
N ARG A 51 5.65 -3.53 -8.12
CA ARG A 51 6.61 -4.04 -7.10
C ARG A 51 7.95 -3.34 -7.27
N THR A 52 7.92 -2.01 -7.20
CA THR A 52 9.05 -1.16 -7.58
C THR A 52 9.60 -0.43 -6.36
N PRO A 53 10.71 -0.90 -5.77
CA PRO A 53 11.36 -0.17 -4.69
C PRO A 53 11.89 1.18 -5.21
N TRP A 54 11.85 2.20 -4.37
CA TRP A 54 12.38 3.53 -4.69
C TRP A 54 13.58 3.83 -3.81
N HIS A 55 14.77 3.97 -4.39
CA HIS A 55 15.99 4.30 -3.62
C HIS A 55 16.25 3.36 -2.42
N VAL A 56 15.92 2.07 -2.53
CA VAL A 56 16.15 1.07 -1.48
C VAL A 56 17.30 0.15 -1.87
N SER A 57 18.36 0.12 -1.06
CA SER A 57 19.57 -0.70 -1.32
C SER A 57 19.42 -2.16 -0.88
N THR A 58 18.37 -2.51 -0.15
CA THR A 58 18.12 -3.88 0.37
C THR A 58 17.39 -4.79 -0.64
N GLY A 59 17.29 -4.37 -1.90
CA GLY A 59 16.70 -5.17 -2.98
C GLY A 59 15.19 -4.96 -3.16
N THR A 60 14.59 -5.84 -3.94
CA THR A 60 13.16 -5.78 -4.30
C THR A 60 12.27 -5.96 -3.07
N VAL A 61 11.09 -5.34 -3.09
CA VAL A 61 10.06 -5.56 -2.06
C VAL A 61 9.74 -7.06 -2.03
N PRO A 62 9.76 -7.78 -0.90
CA PRO A 62 9.46 -9.23 -0.87
C PRO A 62 7.95 -9.51 -1.06
N GLY A 63 7.58 -10.74 -1.41
CA GLY A 63 6.18 -11.18 -1.52
C GLY A 63 5.36 -10.58 -2.67
N THR A 64 4.15 -11.07 -2.89
CA THR A 64 3.19 -10.43 -3.81
C THR A 64 2.54 -9.22 -3.15
N MET A 65 1.89 -8.37 -3.95
CA MET A 65 1.10 -7.26 -3.41
C MET A 65 -0.06 -7.80 -2.56
N LYS A 66 -0.07 -7.43 -1.28
CA LYS A 66 -1.17 -7.60 -0.34
C LYS A 66 -1.13 -6.50 0.72
N ILE A 67 -2.22 -6.34 1.46
CA ILE A 67 -2.28 -5.45 2.62
C ILE A 67 -1.17 -5.83 3.61
N ASN A 68 -0.54 -4.82 4.22
CA ASN A 68 0.55 -4.96 5.20
C ASN A 68 1.86 -5.60 4.70
N ASN A 69 1.99 -5.87 3.39
CA ASN A 69 3.26 -6.38 2.87
C ASN A 69 4.37 -5.32 2.88
N SER A 70 4.08 -4.13 2.32
CA SER A 70 5.01 -3.00 2.34
C SER A 70 4.27 -1.67 2.13
N ASN A 71 4.82 -0.57 2.65
CA ASN A 71 4.35 0.79 2.37
C ASN A 71 5.02 1.42 1.12
N GLU A 72 5.89 0.67 0.44
CA GLU A 72 6.57 1.09 -0.78
C GLU A 72 5.61 1.15 -1.98
N TRP A 73 6.06 1.86 -3.02
CA TRP A 73 5.30 2.09 -4.24
C TRP A 73 4.74 0.80 -4.85
N GLY A 74 3.43 0.81 -5.10
CA GLY A 74 2.71 -0.28 -5.74
C GLY A 74 2.27 -1.38 -4.78
N HIS A 75 2.67 -1.33 -3.51
CA HIS A 75 2.01 -2.05 -2.43
C HIS A 75 1.00 -1.16 -1.73
N ASN A 76 1.46 -0.03 -1.21
CA ASN A 76 0.72 1.11 -0.65
C ASN A 76 -0.29 0.82 0.48
N PHE A 77 -1.10 -0.24 0.42
CA PHE A 77 -2.01 -0.65 1.49
C PHE A 77 -1.22 -1.19 2.69
N TYR A 78 -0.89 -0.29 3.60
CA TYR A 78 -0.06 -0.59 4.76
C TYR A 78 -0.58 0.13 5.98
N SER A 79 -0.79 -0.63 7.05
CA SER A 79 -1.25 -0.16 8.35
C SER A 79 -0.34 -0.70 9.44
N PHE A 80 -0.40 -0.10 10.62
CA PHE A 80 0.17 -0.69 11.83
C PHE A 80 -0.80 -1.64 12.55
N HIS A 81 -2.07 -1.71 12.14
CA HIS A 81 -3.01 -2.69 12.64
C HIS A 81 -2.56 -4.13 12.33
N ASN A 82 -2.83 -5.04 13.27
CA ASN A 82 -2.57 -6.46 13.09
C ASN A 82 -3.61 -7.08 12.15
N GLY A 83 -3.17 -7.88 11.19
CA GLY A 83 -4.04 -8.70 10.34
C GLY A 83 -4.79 -7.95 9.25
N GLY A 84 -4.60 -6.64 9.07
CA GLY A 84 -5.31 -5.88 8.02
C GLY A 84 -5.15 -4.37 8.13
N ALA A 85 -6.06 -3.64 7.49
CA ALA A 85 -6.15 -2.19 7.48
C ALA A 85 -7.60 -1.71 7.30
N TYR A 86 -7.89 -0.46 7.68
CA TYR A 86 -9.18 0.17 7.41
C TYR A 86 -9.19 0.90 6.06
N PHE A 87 -10.33 0.82 5.38
CA PHE A 87 -10.57 1.43 4.09
C PHE A 87 -11.88 2.21 4.14
N ALA A 88 -11.87 3.44 3.61
CA ALA A 88 -13.09 4.20 3.38
C ALA A 88 -13.56 3.96 1.94
N PHE A 89 -14.86 3.77 1.77
CA PHE A 89 -15.49 3.48 0.48
C PHE A 89 -16.30 4.69 -0.01
N THR A 90 -16.52 4.74 -1.32
CA THR A 90 -17.26 5.82 -1.99
C THR A 90 -18.74 5.92 -1.58
N ASP A 91 -19.29 4.90 -0.91
CA ASP A 91 -20.63 4.96 -0.30
C ASP A 91 -20.63 5.48 1.15
N GLY A 92 -19.49 5.98 1.63
CA GLY A 92 -19.33 6.50 2.99
C GLY A 92 -19.07 5.44 4.06
N SER A 93 -19.09 4.14 3.71
CA SER A 93 -18.77 3.09 4.67
C SER A 93 -17.27 2.99 4.94
N VAL A 94 -16.91 2.61 6.17
CA VAL A 94 -15.54 2.26 6.56
C VAL A 94 -15.51 0.77 6.91
N ARG A 95 -14.59 0.01 6.31
CA ARG A 95 -14.50 -1.44 6.50
C ARG A 95 -13.07 -1.84 6.81
N PHE A 96 -12.91 -2.82 7.68
CA PHE A 96 -11.63 -3.48 7.90
C PHE A 96 -11.46 -4.59 6.86
N LEU A 97 -10.38 -4.54 6.08
CA LEU A 97 -10.02 -5.61 5.15
C LEU A 97 -8.82 -6.39 5.70
N ASN A 98 -8.92 -7.71 5.63
CA ASN A 98 -7.90 -8.60 6.18
C ASN A 98 -6.69 -8.71 5.24
N GLU A 99 -5.51 -9.03 5.78
CA GLU A 99 -4.27 -9.12 5.00
C GLU A 99 -4.19 -10.30 4.02
N ASN A 100 -5.13 -11.23 4.11
CA ASN A 100 -5.30 -12.34 3.18
C ASN A 100 -6.29 -12.02 2.05
N THR A 101 -6.92 -10.84 2.02
CA THR A 101 -7.77 -10.40 0.90
C THR A 101 -6.98 -10.50 -0.40
N SER A 102 -7.58 -11.16 -1.39
CA SER A 102 -6.86 -11.48 -2.61
C SER A 102 -6.49 -10.23 -3.39
N LEU A 103 -5.33 -10.24 -4.05
CA LEU A 103 -4.90 -9.13 -4.93
C LEU A 103 -5.97 -8.80 -5.98
N ARG A 104 -6.69 -9.80 -6.47
CA ARG A 104 -7.79 -9.62 -7.41
C ARG A 104 -8.92 -8.79 -6.80
N ASN A 105 -9.36 -9.13 -5.58
CA ASN A 105 -10.39 -8.36 -4.90
C ASN A 105 -9.92 -6.94 -4.57
N LEU A 106 -8.67 -6.77 -4.13
CA LEU A 106 -8.07 -5.45 -3.94
C LEU A 106 -8.08 -4.62 -5.23
N ALA A 107 -7.75 -5.23 -6.37
CA ALA A 107 -7.81 -4.57 -7.67
C ALA A 107 -9.24 -4.16 -8.05
N ASN A 108 -10.22 -5.05 -7.86
CA ASN A 108 -11.64 -4.76 -8.11
C ASN A 108 -12.17 -3.63 -7.22
N TYR A 109 -11.64 -3.46 -6.00
CA TYR A 109 -12.03 -2.37 -5.12
C TYR A 109 -11.43 -1.02 -5.54
N VAL A 110 -10.32 -0.99 -6.30
CA VAL A 110 -9.69 0.27 -6.74
C VAL A 110 -10.32 0.79 -8.04
N THR A 111 -10.95 -0.06 -8.84
CA THR A 111 -11.61 0.35 -10.08
C THR A 111 -12.96 1.02 -9.80
N ARG A 112 -13.16 2.21 -10.39
CA ARG A 112 -14.42 2.97 -10.27
C ARG A 112 -15.53 2.41 -11.17
N ALA A 113 -15.17 1.85 -12.32
CA ALA A 113 -16.12 1.53 -13.40
C ALA A 113 -15.75 0.26 -14.17
N GLY A 114 -15.05 -0.69 -13.57
CA GLY A 114 -14.66 -1.92 -14.27
C GLY A 114 -15.78 -2.98 -14.33
N GLY A 115 -16.91 -2.76 -13.65
CA GLY A 115 -18.07 -3.66 -13.67
C GLY A 115 -17.82 -5.00 -12.95
N GLU A 116 -16.76 -5.08 -12.14
CA GLU A 116 -16.34 -6.30 -11.48
C GLU A 116 -17.31 -6.66 -10.34
N VAL A 117 -17.79 -7.90 -10.35
CA VAL A 117 -18.50 -8.47 -9.21
C VAL A 117 -17.46 -8.97 -8.22
N VAL A 118 -17.39 -8.37 -7.04
CA VAL A 118 -16.48 -8.81 -5.98
C VAL A 118 -17.05 -10.06 -5.32
N ALA A 119 -16.34 -11.18 -5.43
CA ALA A 119 -16.68 -12.42 -4.75
C ALA A 119 -16.17 -12.39 -3.29
N PRO A 120 -16.82 -13.10 -2.35
CA PRO A 120 -16.25 -13.31 -1.02
C PRO A 120 -14.91 -14.06 -1.14
N ASP A 121 -13.89 -13.62 -0.40
CA ASP A 121 -12.66 -14.39 -0.15
C ASP A 121 -12.88 -15.42 0.96
#